data_AF-A0A7S4KZZ3-F1
#
_entry.id   AF-A0A7S4KZZ3-F1
#
_cell.length_a   1.000
_cell.length_b   1.000
_cell.length_c   1.000
_cell.angle_alpha   90.00
_cell.angle_beta   90.00
_cell.angle_gamma   90.00
#
_symmetry.space_group_name_H-M   'P 1'
#
loop_
_entity.id
_entity.type
_entity.pdbx_description
1 polymer ?
#
loop_
_entity_poly.entity_id
_entity_poly.type
_entity_poly.pdbx_seq_one_letter_code
_entity_poly.pdbx_strand_id
1 'polypeptide(L)'
;NNPDRAGGFGAVYFGETRCGKEVVVKLAFKDEFAERLLQNELYFNEKLTSSIPPRHGRRWATLIGKCKPPYIHGLPKEISSSQMLIFRREKGRTLDEFLSKDISHLEQ
;
A
#
# COMPACT_ATOMS: atom_id res chain seq x y z
N ASN A 1 -2.18 -4.10 -16.76
CA ASN A 1 -2.68 -3.74 -15.43
C ASN A 1 -1.94 -2.51 -14.94
N ASN A 2 -2.59 -1.35 -14.99
CA ASN A 2 -2.01 -0.11 -14.50
C ASN A 2 -2.18 -0.02 -12.98
N PRO A 3 -1.24 0.60 -12.25
CA PRO A 3 -1.37 0.79 -10.82
C PRO A 3 -2.44 1.85 -10.49
N ASP A 4 -3.16 1.66 -9.38
CA ASP A 4 -4.12 2.64 -8.86
C ASP A 4 -3.42 3.93 -8.37
N ARG A 5 -2.20 3.75 -7.86
CA ARG A 5 -1.27 4.84 -7.51
C ARG A 5 0.17 4.39 -7.80
N ALA A 6 1.00 5.28 -8.32
CA ALA A 6 2.43 5.07 -8.45
C ALA A 6 3.17 6.12 -7.63
N GLY A 7 4.12 5.67 -6.81
CA GLY A 7 5.08 6.55 -6.13
C GLY A 7 6.44 6.49 -6.80
N GLY A 8 7.44 7.19 -6.25
CA GLY A 8 8.80 7.18 -6.80
C GLY A 8 9.52 5.82 -6.72
N PHE A 9 9.10 4.94 -5.80
CA PHE A 9 9.81 3.70 -5.47
C PHE A 9 8.97 2.43 -5.67
N GLY A 10 7.76 2.58 -6.19
CA GLY A 10 6.89 1.42 -6.36
C GLY A 10 5.49 1.77 -6.79
N ALA A 11 4.71 0.72 -6.95
CA ALA A 11 3.33 0.76 -7.39
C ALA A 11 2.41 0.24 -6.30
N VAL A 12 1.21 0.80 -6.26
CA VAL A 12 0.14 0.41 -5.36
C VAL A 12 -1.06 -0.03 -6.19
N TYR A 13 -1.60 -1.19 -5.83
CA TYR A 13 -2.76 -1.79 -6.46
C TYR A 13 -3.84 -2.04 -5.40
N PHE A 14 -5.09 -1.82 -5.76
CA PHE A 14 -6.24 -2.27 -4.99
C PHE A 14 -6.61 -3.69 -5.39
N GLY A 15 -7.05 -4.46 -4.42
CA GLY A 15 -7.48 -5.83 -4.65
C GLY A 15 -8.47 -6.30 -3.61
N GLU A 16 -8.93 -7.52 -3.80
CA GLU A 16 -9.86 -8.19 -2.91
C GLU A 16 -9.34 -9.60 -2.65
N THR A 17 -9.40 -10.04 -1.39
CA THR A 17 -9.09 -11.43 -1.06
C THR A 17 -10.24 -12.34 -1.50
N ARG A 18 -9.98 -13.66 -1.57
CA ARG A 18 -11.02 -14.67 -1.87
C ARG A 18 -12.23 -14.64 -0.92
N CYS A 19 -12.08 -14.05 0.27
CA CYS A 19 -13.16 -13.92 1.26
C CYS A 19 -13.82 -12.54 1.26
N GLY A 20 -13.64 -11.74 0.20
CA GLY A 20 -14.33 -10.46 0.04
C GLY A 20 -13.69 -9.29 0.80
N LYS A 21 -12.47 -9.45 1.32
CA LYS A 21 -11.80 -8.37 2.06
C LYS A 21 -11.00 -7.51 1.11
N GLU A 22 -11.30 -6.22 1.08
CA GLU A 22 -10.53 -5.24 0.33
C GLU A 22 -9.14 -5.04 0.93
N VAL A 23 -8.14 -5.01 0.05
CA VAL A 23 -6.73 -4.87 0.40
C VAL A 23 -6.03 -3.86 -0.52
N VAL A 24 -4.91 -3.36 -0.03
CA VAL A 24 -3.97 -2.55 -0.79
C VAL A 24 -2.67 -3.35 -0.90
N VAL A 25 -2.17 -3.52 -2.11
CA VAL A 25 -0.94 -4.27 -2.41
C VAL A 25 0.12 -3.28 -2.87
N LYS A 26 1.25 -3.26 -2.17
CA LYS A 26 2.40 -2.43 -2.52
C LYS A 26 3.55 -3.30 -3.04
N LEU A 27 4.09 -2.90 -4.18
CA LEU A 27 5.18 -3.55 -4.88
C LEU A 27 6.29 -2.53 -5.15
N ALA A 28 7.55 -2.93 -4.99
CA ALA A 28 8.68 -2.10 -5.37
C ALA A 28 8.91 -2.16 -6.88
N PHE A 29 9.52 -1.11 -7.43
CA PHE A 29 10.14 -1.22 -8.74
C PHE A 29 11.40 -2.11 -8.67
N LYS A 30 11.82 -2.65 -9.81
CA LYS A 30 12.99 -3.53 -9.97
C LYS A 30 14.27 -2.71 -9.92
N ASP A 31 14.55 -2.21 -8.73
CA ASP A 31 15.68 -1.36 -8.38
C ASP A 31 16.07 -1.68 -6.93
N GLU A 32 17.37 -1.84 -6.66
CA GLU A 32 17.86 -2.27 -5.34
C GLU A 32 17.45 -1.29 -4.24
N PHE A 33 17.47 0.01 -4.54
CA PHE A 33 17.09 1.04 -3.58
C PHE A 33 15.59 0.98 -3.27
N ALA A 34 14.74 0.85 -4.28
CA ALA A 34 13.30 0.65 -4.13
C ALA A 34 12.96 -0.61 -3.33
N GLU A 35 13.62 -1.73 -3.60
CA GLU A 35 13.43 -2.98 -2.85
C GLU A 35 13.84 -2.83 -1.38
N ARG A 36 14.97 -2.17 -1.10
CA ARG A 36 15.42 -1.88 0.26
C ARG A 36 14.46 -0.97 1.01
N LEU A 37 13.86 0.02 0.34
CA LEU A 37 12.83 0.86 0.95
C LEU A 37 11.58 0.06 1.33
N LEU A 38 11.14 -0.87 0.46
CA LEU A 38 10.01 -1.75 0.78
C LEU A 38 10.34 -2.69 1.96
N GLN A 39 11.58 -3.18 2.07
CA GLN A 39 12.03 -3.96 3.22
C GLN A 39 12.05 -3.14 4.51
N ASN A 40 12.50 -1.88 4.47
CA ASN A 40 12.46 -0.99 5.62
C ASN A 40 11.01 -0.74 6.07
N GLU A 41 10.10 -0.52 5.12
CA GLU A 41 8.67 -0.33 5.41
C GLU A 41 8.05 -1.55 6.09
N LEU A 42 8.41 -2.75 5.65
CA LEU A 42 8.02 -3.99 6.33
C LEU A 42 8.51 -4.01 7.78
N TYR A 43 9.82 -3.77 7.98
CA TYR A 43 10.43 -3.79 9.31
C TYR A 43 9.73 -2.82 10.28
N PHE A 44 9.48 -1.59 9.85
CA PHE A 44 8.78 -0.60 10.67
C PHE A 44 7.33 -1.00 10.95
N ASN A 45 6.60 -1.54 9.96
CA ASN A 45 5.23 -2.00 10.18
C ASN A 45 5.14 -3.17 11.16
N GLU A 46 6.04 -4.15 11.07
CA GLU A 46 6.13 -5.26 12.02
C GLU A 46 6.46 -4.76 13.43
N LYS A 47 7.39 -3.81 13.55
CA LYS A 47 7.78 -3.20 14.84
C LYS A 47 6.66 -2.37 15.48
N LEU A 48 5.97 -1.53 14.71
CA LEU A 48 4.86 -0.71 15.20
C LEU A 48 3.67 -1.60 15.62
N THR A 49 3.38 -2.63 14.83
CA THR A 49 2.29 -3.58 15.09
C THR A 49 2.51 -4.35 16.40
N SER A 50 3.75 -4.76 16.69
CA SER A 50 4.08 -5.50 17.93
C SER A 50 4.17 -4.60 19.15
N SER A 51 4.53 -3.32 18.98
CA SER A 51 4.79 -2.40 20.08
C SER A 51 3.53 -1.67 20.58
N ILE A 52 2.48 -1.56 19.77
CA ILE A 52 1.29 -0.77 20.10
C ILE A 52 0.05 -1.68 20.23
N PRO A 53 -0.57 -1.78 21.43
CA PRO A 53 -1.75 -2.60 21.63
C PRO A 53 -2.91 -2.17 20.72
N PRO A 54 -3.75 -3.10 20.25
CA PRO A 54 -4.90 -2.79 19.39
C PRO A 54 -5.86 -1.73 19.97
N ARG A 55 -5.93 -1.65 21.31
CA ARG A 55 -6.85 -0.76 22.04
C ARG A 55 -6.53 0.73 21.91
N HIS A 56 -5.32 1.10 21.49
CA HIS A 56 -4.93 2.51 21.34
C HIS A 56 -5.39 3.15 20.01
N GLY A 57 -6.02 2.37 19.12
CA GLY A 57 -6.41 2.82 17.79
C GLY A 57 -5.18 3.03 16.90
N ARG A 58 -4.99 2.18 15.90
CA ARG A 58 -3.88 2.37 14.95
C ARG A 58 -4.18 3.58 14.07
N ARG A 59 -3.23 4.52 14.01
CA ARG A 59 -3.31 5.74 13.17
C ARG A 59 -2.44 5.66 11.92
N TRP A 60 -2.01 4.45 11.54
CA TRP A 60 -1.21 4.18 10.35
C TRP A 60 -1.79 2.97 9.62
N ALA A 61 -1.35 2.75 8.37
CA ALA A 61 -1.81 1.65 7.54
C ALA A 61 -1.60 0.30 8.23
N THR A 62 -2.64 -0.53 8.28
CA THR A 62 -2.55 -1.85 8.92
C THR A 62 -1.95 -2.87 7.95
N LEU A 63 -0.70 -3.25 8.17
CA LEU A 63 -0.09 -4.39 7.47
C LEU A 63 -0.81 -5.69 7.85
N ILE A 64 -1.29 -6.41 6.84
CA ILE A 64 -1.91 -7.74 6.97
C ILE A 64 -0.84 -8.83 6.80
N GLY A 65 0.11 -8.61 5.88
CA GLY A 65 1.18 -9.56 5.66
C GLY A 65 2.07 -9.22 4.47
N LYS A 66 2.95 -10.15 4.14
CA LYS A 66 3.88 -10.10 3.01
C LYS A 66 3.93 -11.44 2.31
N CYS A 67 4.27 -11.44 1.03
CA CYS A 67 4.60 -12.65 0.29
C CYS A 67 5.35 -12.30 -1.00
N LYS A 68 5.76 -13.32 -1.75
CA LYS A 68 6.29 -13.11 -3.10
C LYS A 68 5.14 -12.82 -4.05
N PRO A 69 5.29 -11.86 -4.98
CA PRO A 69 4.31 -11.63 -6.02
C PRO A 69 4.13 -12.91 -6.86
N PRO A 70 2.90 -13.41 -7.06
CA PRO A 70 2.67 -14.48 -8.01
C PRO A 70 2.93 -13.98 -9.42
N TYR A 71 3.06 -14.89 -10.38
CA TYR A 71 3.03 -14.49 -11.79
C TYR A 71 1.66 -13.91 -12.11
N ILE A 72 1.62 -12.61 -12.46
CA ILE A 72 0.41 -11.90 -12.84
C ILE A 72 0.59 -11.43 -14.28
N HIS A 73 -0.27 -11.93 -15.16
CA HIS A 73 -0.27 -11.51 -16.56
C HIS A 73 -0.54 -9.98 -16.65
N GLY A 74 0.31 -9.25 -17.38
CA GLY A 74 0.16 -7.81 -17.57
C GLY A 74 0.60 -6.94 -16.39
N LEU A 75 1.33 -7.49 -15.41
CA LEU A 75 2.10 -6.70 -14.45
C LEU A 75 3.28 -6.02 -15.18
N PRO A 76 3.57 -4.73 -14.94
CA PRO A 76 4.70 -4.04 -15.58
C PRO A 76 6.03 -4.74 -15.32
N LYS A 77 6.92 -4.76 -16.31
CA LYS A 77 8.23 -5.45 -16.23
C LYS A 77 9.18 -4.82 -15.23
N GLU A 78 9.02 -3.52 -15.00
CA GLU A 78 9.73 -2.74 -14.00
C GLU A 78 9.27 -3.02 -12.56
N ILE A 79 8.30 -3.90 -12.31
CA ILE A 79 7.95 -4.33 -10.95
C ILE A 79 8.87 -5.45 -10.48
N SER A 80 9.37 -5.34 -9.25
CA SER A 80 10.14 -6.41 -8.63
C SER A 80 9.27 -7.61 -8.30
N SER A 81 9.82 -8.80 -8.50
CA SER A 81 9.24 -10.09 -8.09
C SER A 81 9.73 -10.56 -6.72
N SER A 82 10.48 -9.73 -5.98
CA SER A 82 11.08 -10.15 -4.71
C SER A 82 10.07 -10.21 -3.57
N GLN A 83 9.21 -9.19 -3.45
CA GLN A 83 8.27 -9.07 -2.34
C GLN A 83 7.08 -8.15 -2.67
N MET A 84 5.91 -8.47 -2.13
CA MET A 84 4.78 -7.55 -1.98
C MET A 84 4.34 -7.43 -0.53
N LEU A 85 3.88 -6.23 -0.18
CA LEU A 85 3.25 -5.92 1.11
C LEU A 85 1.75 -5.77 0.92
N ILE A 86 0.98 -6.37 1.83
CA ILE A 86 -0.47 -6.38 1.79
C ILE A 86 -0.98 -5.63 3.01
N PHE A 87 -1.72 -4.55 2.77
CA PHE A 87 -2.35 -3.73 3.79
C PHE A 87 -3.85 -3.87 3.74
N ARG A 88 -4.49 -3.62 4.87
CA ARG A 88 -5.94 -3.44 4.93
C ARG A 88 -6.30 -2.18 4.14
N ARG A 89 -7.31 -2.27 3.28
CA ARG A 89 -7.91 -1.07 2.70
C ARG A 89 -8.76 -0.38 3.76
N GLU A 90 -8.40 0.85 4.11
CA GLU A 90 -9.22 1.67 4.99
C GLU A 90 -10.42 2.22 4.20
N LYS A 91 -11.59 2.26 4.85
CA LYS A 91 -12.80 2.82 4.25
C LYS A 91 -12.72 4.34 4.37
N GLY A 92 -12.48 5.02 3.26
CA GLY A 92 -12.37 6.48 3.25
C GLY A 92 -11.80 7.02 1.94
N ARG A 93 -11.66 8.34 1.91
CA ARG A 93 -10.96 9.09 0.87
C ARG A 93 -9.51 9.32 1.29
N THR A 94 -8.61 9.53 0.32
CA THR A 94 -7.27 10.05 0.66
C THR A 94 -7.39 11.46 1.23
N LEU A 95 -6.34 11.92 1.92
CA LEU A 95 -6.31 13.31 2.41
C LEU A 95 -6.44 14.31 1.24
N ASP A 96 -5.79 14.04 0.10
CA ASP A 96 -5.88 14.90 -1.09
C ASP A 96 -7.31 14.94 -1.66
N GLU A 97 -8.01 13.81 -1.71
CA GLU A 97 -9.40 13.71 -2.15
C GLU A 97 -10.38 14.37 -1.18
N PHE A 98 -9.99 14.49 0.08
CA PHE A 98 -10.74 15.22 1.08
C PHE A 98 -10.55 16.73 0.88
N LEU A 99 -9.29 17.18 0.84
CA LEU A 99 -8.93 18.60 0.72
C LEU A 99 -9.35 19.24 -0.61
N SER A 100 -9.24 18.49 -1.73
CA SER A 100 -9.62 19.00 -3.05
C SER A 100 -11.11 19.34 -3.19
N LYS A 101 -11.99 18.70 -2.42
CA LYS A 101 -13.43 19.02 -2.45
C LYS A 101 -13.78 20.23 -1.60
N ASP A 102 -13.09 20.46 -0.48
CA ASP A 102 -13.35 21.62 0.37
C ASP A 102 -12.89 22.94 -0.28
N ILE A 103 -11.83 22.90 -1.09
CA ILE A 103 -11.37 24.08 -1.84
C ILE A 103 -12.38 24.48 -2.92
N SER A 104 -13.04 23.52 -3.58
CA SER A 104 -14.06 23.81 -4.61
C SER A 104 -15.31 24.54 -4.09
N HIS A 105 -15.52 24.57 -2.77
CA HIS A 105 -16.60 25.30 -2.11
C HIS A 105 -16.20 26.69 -1.59
N LEU A 106 -14.91 27.05 -1.67
CA LEU A 106 -14.39 28.35 -1.22
C LEU A 106 -14.10 29.32 -2.39
N GLU A 107 -14.17 28.84 -3.63
CA GLU A 107 -13.99 29.65 -4.86
C GLU A 107 -15.32 30.02 -5.54
N GLN A 108 -16.45 29.93 -4.84
CA GLN A 108 -17.76 30.45 -5.27
C GLN A 108 -18.18 31.64 -4.41
#